data_AF-A0A3A4QV47-F1
#
_entry.id   AF-A0A3A4QV47-F1
#
_cell.length_a   1.000
_cell.length_b   1.000
_cell.length_c   1.000
_cell.angle_alpha   90.00
_cell.angle_beta   90.00
_cell.angle_gamma   90.00
#
_symmetry.space_group_name_H-M   'P 1'
#
loop_
_entity.id
_entity.type
_entity.pdbx_description
1 polymer ?
#
loop_
_entity_poly.entity_id
_entity_poly.type
_entity_poly.pdbx_seq_one_letter_code
_entity_poly.pdbx_strand_id
1 'polypeptide(L)'
;MPALIPNKKFIADLEKFKKHSAMIKKIAKCLKFLEANPLHPGLNIERITNDPTAWSARVDLKYRISFEPSAYRVNGAPDWTCPVNLLRILDHDDLYKTPH
;
A
#
# COMPACT_ATOMS: atom_id res chain seq x y z
N MET A 1 9.48 -13.11 -0.49
CA MET A 1 8.20 -12.39 -0.62
C MET A 1 8.02 -11.58 0.64
N PRO A 2 7.70 -10.28 0.56
CA PRO A 2 7.65 -9.41 1.73
C PRO A 2 6.45 -9.77 2.61
N ALA A 3 6.66 -9.88 3.91
CA ALA A 3 5.56 -9.94 4.86
C ALA A 3 4.85 -8.58 4.91
N LEU A 4 3.51 -8.58 4.91
CA LEU A 4 2.72 -7.36 5.00
C LEU A 4 2.28 -7.14 6.46
N ILE A 5 2.74 -6.05 7.07
CA ILE A 5 2.51 -5.75 8.50
C ILE A 5 1.51 -4.60 8.60
N PRO A 6 0.23 -4.85 8.95
CA PRO A 6 -0.76 -3.79 9.07
C PRO A 6 -0.59 -2.99 10.36
N ASN A 7 -0.72 -1.67 10.26
CA ASN A 7 -0.84 -0.80 11.44
C ASN A 7 -2.31 -0.65 11.89
N LYS A 8 -2.53 0.02 13.03
CA LYS A 8 -3.88 0.25 13.59
C LYS A 8 -4.79 1.06 12.67
N LYS A 9 -4.26 2.06 11.96
CA LYS A 9 -5.04 2.93 11.08
C LYS A 9 -5.45 2.22 9.79
N PHE A 10 -4.57 1.39 9.22
CA PHE A 10 -4.89 0.51 8.11
C PHE A 10 -6.04 -0.44 8.43
N ILE A 11 -6.01 -1.06 9.62
CA ILE A 11 -7.10 -1.92 10.10
C ILE A 11 -8.40 -1.11 10.25
N ALA A 12 -8.33 0.10 10.82
CA ALA A 12 -9.49 0.98 10.92
C ALA A 12 -10.06 1.38 9.55
N ASP A 13 -9.22 1.60 8.55
CA ASP A 13 -9.65 1.87 7.18
C ASP A 13 -10.31 0.64 6.54
N LEU A 14 -9.77 -0.56 6.75
CA LEU A 14 -10.40 -1.81 6.29
C LEU A 14 -11.82 -1.99 6.82
N GLU A 15 -12.05 -1.69 8.10
CA GLU A 15 -13.38 -1.81 8.71
C GLU A 15 -14.42 -0.91 8.02
N LYS A 16 -14.02 0.25 7.48
CA LYS A 16 -14.92 1.12 6.69
C LYS A 16 -15.45 0.43 5.43
N PHE A 17 -14.66 -0.48 4.86
CA PHE A 17 -15.01 -1.21 3.64
C PHE A 17 -15.68 -2.57 3.91
N LYS A 18 -15.85 -2.98 5.17
CA LYS A 18 -16.36 -4.32 5.53
C LYS A 18 -17.69 -4.69 4.88
N LYS A 19 -18.58 -3.72 4.66
CA LYS A 19 -19.88 -3.91 3.98
C LYS A 19 -19.80 -3.81 2.45
N HIS A 20 -18.64 -3.44 1.89
CA HIS A 20 -18.40 -3.25 0.46
C HIS A 20 -17.60 -4.42 -0.12
N SER A 21 -18.26 -5.56 -0.34
CA SER A 21 -17.63 -6.81 -0.77
C SER A 21 -16.76 -6.68 -2.03
N ALA A 22 -17.17 -5.86 -3.00
CA ALA A 22 -16.40 -5.59 -4.21
C ALA A 22 -15.08 -4.86 -3.91
N MET A 23 -15.08 -3.91 -2.98
CA MET A 23 -13.88 -3.17 -2.59
C MET A 23 -12.92 -4.06 -1.81
N ILE A 24 -13.44 -4.86 -0.87
CA ILE A 24 -12.64 -5.84 -0.12
C ILE A 24 -11.92 -6.81 -1.06
N LYS A 25 -12.59 -7.30 -2.12
CA LYS A 25 -11.95 -8.17 -3.13
C LYS A 25 -10.81 -7.46 -3.87
N LYS A 26 -10.99 -6.18 -4.22
CA LYS A 26 -9.93 -5.39 -4.86
C LYS A 26 -8.73 -5.16 -3.93
N ILE A 27 -8.99 -4.82 -2.67
CA ILE A 27 -7.95 -4.65 -1.64
C ILE A 27 -7.19 -5.97 -1.45
N ALA A 28 -7.91 -7.09 -1.27
CA ALA A 28 -7.29 -8.40 -1.11
C ALA A 28 -6.43 -8.79 -2.33
N LYS A 29 -6.91 -8.50 -3.55
CA LYS A 29 -6.13 -8.71 -4.78
C LYS A 29 -4.86 -7.87 -4.79
N CYS A 30 -4.96 -6.59 -4.42
CA CYS A 30 -3.81 -5.69 -4.32
C CYS A 30 -2.79 -6.21 -3.30
N LEU A 31 -3.23 -6.61 -2.11
CA LEU A 31 -2.37 -7.17 -1.06
C LEU A 31 -1.70 -8.47 -1.54
N LYS A 32 -2.45 -9.37 -2.19
CA LYS A 32 -1.89 -10.61 -2.74
C LYS A 32 -0.81 -10.34 -3.78
N PHE A 33 -1.00 -9.33 -4.64
CA PHE A 33 0.03 -8.92 -5.58
C PHE A 33 1.23 -8.30 -4.88
N LEU A 34 1.01 -7.44 -3.88
CA LEU A 34 2.11 -6.84 -3.12
C LEU A 34 2.93 -7.91 -2.38
N GLU A 35 2.31 -8.96 -1.85
CA GLU A 35 3.02 -10.07 -1.20
C GLU A 35 3.71 -10.98 -2.22
N ALA A 36 3.05 -11.35 -3.32
CA ALA A 36 3.60 -12.30 -4.27
C ALA A 36 4.62 -11.70 -5.25
N ASN A 37 4.36 -10.48 -5.73
CA ASN A 37 5.17 -9.78 -6.71
C ASN A 37 4.96 -8.25 -6.61
N PRO A 38 5.71 -7.55 -5.74
CA PRO A 38 5.70 -6.09 -5.64
C PRO A 38 5.92 -5.36 -6.98
N LEU A 39 6.57 -5.98 -7.96
CA LEU A 39 6.82 -5.39 -9.28
C LEU A 39 5.69 -5.66 -10.29
N HIS A 40 4.57 -6.23 -9.84
CA HIS A 40 3.44 -6.50 -10.71
C HIS A 40 2.87 -5.19 -11.29
N PRO A 41 2.74 -5.05 -12.62
CA PRO A 41 2.38 -3.77 -13.26
C PRO A 41 1.00 -3.24 -12.83
N GLY A 42 0.10 -4.14 -12.44
CA GLY A 42 -1.22 -3.78 -11.89
C GLY A 42 -1.18 -3.06 -10.53
N LEU A 43 -0.09 -3.12 -9.78
CA LEU A 43 0.06 -2.38 -8.52
C LEU A 43 0.35 -0.90 -8.76
N ASN A 44 0.96 -0.56 -9.91
CA ASN A 44 1.36 0.80 -10.27
C ASN A 44 2.01 1.54 -9.08
N ILE A 45 3.08 0.92 -8.55
CA ILE A 45 3.75 1.40 -7.35
C ILE A 45 4.41 2.75 -7.63
N GLU A 46 4.07 3.75 -6.83
CA GLU A 46 4.55 5.11 -6.95
C GLU A 46 5.07 5.59 -5.58
N ARG A 47 6.22 6.28 -5.57
CA ARG A 47 6.71 6.95 -4.35
C ARG A 47 5.83 8.17 -4.07
N ILE A 48 5.43 8.36 -2.82
CA ILE A 48 4.62 9.52 -2.43
C ILE A 48 5.54 10.75 -2.39
N THR A 49 5.23 11.79 -3.17
CA THR A 49 6.13 12.95 -3.32
C THR A 49 6.27 13.75 -2.03
N ASN A 50 5.19 13.86 -1.26
CA ASN A 50 5.13 14.64 -0.02
C ASN A 50 5.69 13.86 1.19
N ASP A 51 5.99 12.58 1.01
CA ASP A 51 6.57 11.74 2.04
C ASP A 51 7.59 10.75 1.44
N PRO A 52 8.89 11.05 1.52
CA PRO A 52 9.92 10.26 0.88
C PRO A 52 10.07 8.84 1.46
N THR A 53 9.52 8.54 2.65
CA THR A 53 9.59 7.20 3.24
C THR A 53 8.45 6.30 2.76
N ALA A 54 7.37 6.89 2.26
CA ALA A 54 6.14 6.19 1.92
C ALA A 54 5.94 5.99 0.40
N TRP A 55 5.25 4.90 0.09
CA TRP A 55 4.92 4.45 -1.26
C TRP A 55 3.42 4.17 -1.33
N SER A 56 2.89 4.14 -2.55
CA SER A 56 1.49 3.81 -2.80
C SER A 56 1.34 2.70 -3.83
N ALA A 57 0.40 1.80 -3.59
CA ALA A 57 -0.08 0.81 -4.56
C ALA A 57 -1.55 1.07 -4.91
N ARG A 58 -1.88 0.96 -6.19
CA ARG A 58 -3.21 1.20 -6.72
C ARG A 58 -4.13 0.02 -6.43
N VAL A 59 -5.26 0.31 -5.78
CA VAL A 59 -6.36 -0.66 -5.58
C VAL A 59 -7.35 -0.54 -6.73
N ASP A 60 -7.75 0.69 -7.04
CA ASP A 60 -8.52 1.04 -8.23
C ASP A 60 -8.27 2.51 -8.63
N LEU A 61 -9.16 3.09 -9.45
CA LEU A 61 -9.03 4.47 -9.92
C LEU A 61 -9.14 5.49 -8.77
N LYS A 62 -9.81 5.14 -7.66
CA LYS A 62 -10.04 6.03 -6.54
C LYS A 62 -9.09 5.73 -5.40
N TYR A 63 -8.98 4.47 -4.99
CA TYR A 63 -8.31 4.09 -3.75
C TYR A 63 -6.91 3.53 -3.97
N ARG A 64 -6.04 3.79 -2.99
CA ARG A 64 -4.64 3.36 -2.92
C ARG A 64 -4.33 2.87 -1.51
N ILE A 65 -3.40 1.93 -1.42
CA ILE A 65 -2.78 1.50 -0.15
C ILE A 65 -1.47 2.27 -0.02
N SER A 66 -1.32 3.05 1.05
CA SER A 66 -0.01 3.59 1.43
C SER A 66 0.76 2.59 2.28
N PHE A 67 2.07 2.52 2.07
CA PHE A 67 2.94 1.60 2.79
C PHE A 67 4.39 2.10 2.86
N GLU A 68 5.17 1.51 3.77
CA GLU A 68 6.60 1.77 3.90
C GLU A 68 7.41 0.47 3.80
N PRO A 69 8.43 0.41 2.93
CA PRO A 69 9.44 -0.65 2.97
C PRO A 69 10.22 -0.59 4.29
N SER A 70 10.47 -1.74 4.91
CA SER A 70 11.32 -1.81 6.12
C SER A 70 12.82 -1.67 5.82
N ALA A 71 13.23 -1.85 4.56
CA ALA A 71 14.61 -1.72 4.12
C ALA A 71 14.71 -1.18 2.69
N TYR A 72 15.86 -0.60 2.40
CA TYR A 72 16.22 -0.05 1.10
C TYR A 72 17.56 -0.61 0.65
N ARG A 73 17.72 -0.78 -0.66
CA ARG A 73 18.99 -1.16 -1.29
C ARG A 73 19.91 0.04 -1.39
N VAL A 74 21.19 -0.22 -1.69
CA VAL A 74 22.23 0.82 -1.84
C VAL A 74 21.88 1.88 -2.90
N ASN A 75 21.11 1.51 -3.92
CA ASN A 75 20.64 2.43 -4.96
C ASN A 75 19.38 3.22 -4.58
N GLY A 76 18.90 3.12 -3.33
CA GLY A 76 17.71 3.82 -2.83
C GLY A 76 16.37 3.18 -3.23
N ALA A 77 16.37 2.07 -3.97
CA ALA A 77 15.15 1.33 -4.24
C ALA A 77 14.70 0.53 -3.01
N PRO A 78 13.39 0.35 -2.78
CA PRO A 78 12.88 -0.53 -1.74
C PRO A 78 13.45 -1.94 -1.88
N ASP A 79 13.83 -2.55 -0.76
CA ASP A 79 14.14 -3.97 -0.77
C ASP A 79 12.88 -4.80 -0.60
N TRP A 80 12.30 -5.19 -1.73
CA TRP A 80 11.05 -5.95 -1.82
C TRP A 80 11.10 -7.36 -1.22
N THR A 81 12.26 -7.82 -0.73
CA THR A 81 12.35 -9.06 0.04
C THR A 81 12.12 -8.87 1.53
N CYS A 82 12.23 -7.64 2.02
CA CYS A 82 12.00 -7.28 3.42
C CYS A 82 10.52 -6.95 3.67
N PRO A 83 10.05 -7.03 4.92
CA PRO A 83 8.67 -6.69 5.26
C PRO A 83 8.25 -5.28 4.82
N VAL A 84 6.95 -5.12 4.59
CA VAL A 84 6.32 -3.85 4.23
C VAL A 84 5.28 -3.50 5.27
N ASN A 85 5.37 -2.28 5.82
CA ASN A 85 4.41 -1.76 6.79
C ASN A 85 3.24 -1.11 6.06
N LEU A 86 2.03 -1.65 6.21
CA LEU A 86 0.83 -1.08 5.61
C LEU A 86 0.33 0.07 6.49
N LEU A 87 0.20 1.25 5.88
CA LEU A 87 -0.10 2.49 6.60
C LEU A 87 -1.59 2.83 6.57
N ARG A 88 -2.17 3.06 5.39
CA ARG A 88 -3.56 3.53 5.20
C ARG A 88 -4.18 3.01 3.92
N ILE A 89 -5.51 3.09 3.84
CA ILE A 89 -6.26 2.98 2.57
C ILE A 89 -6.95 4.32 2.33
N LEU A 90 -6.48 5.06 1.32
CA LEU A 90 -6.88 6.45 1.07
C LEU A 90 -7.29 6.61 -0.39
N ASP A 91 -8.06 7.65 -0.69
CA ASP A 91 -8.16 8.10 -2.07
C ASP A 91 -6.92 8.92 -2.47
N HIS A 92 -6.84 9.30 -3.75
CA HIS A 92 -5.69 10.02 -4.27
C HIS A 92 -5.46 11.36 -3.55
N ASP A 93 -6.50 12.12 -3.25
CA ASP A 93 -6.36 13.46 -2.65
C ASP A 93 -5.90 13.36 -1.19
N ASP A 94 -6.49 12.44 -0.43
CA ASP A 94 -6.14 12.23 0.98
C ASP A 94 -4.73 11.66 1.13
N LEU A 95 -4.28 10.84 0.17
CA LEU A 95 -2.93 10.27 0.14
C LEU A 95 -1.85 11.36 0.17
N TYR A 96 -2.03 12.46 -0.58
CA TYR A 96 -1.04 13.53 -0.64
C TYR A 96 -1.20 14.57 0.47
N LYS A 97 -2.32 14.60 1.19
CA LYS A 97 -2.54 15.49 2.34
C LYS A 97 -2.08 14.86 3.65
N THR A 98 -2.45 13.59 3.90
CA THR A 98 -2.16 12.87 5.15
C THR A 98 -1.91 11.38 4.87
N PRO A 99 -0.70 11.00 4.40
CA PRO A 99 -0.39 9.64 3.99
C PRO A 99 -0.34 8.60 5.14
N HIS A 100 -0.27 9.07 6.40
CA HIS A 100 -0.13 8.29 7.64
C HIS A 100 -1.35 8.23 8.52
#